data_AF-A0A358WB56-F1
#
_entry.id   AF-A0A358WB56-F1
#
_cell.length_a   1.000
_cell.length_b   1.000
_cell.length_c   1.000
_cell.angle_alpha   90.00
_cell.angle_beta   90.00
_cell.angle_gamma   90.00
#
_symmetry.space_group_name_H-M   'P 1'
#
loop_
_entity.id
_entity.type
_entity.pdbx_description
1 polymer ?
#
loop_
_entity_poly.entity_id
_entity_poly.type
_entity_poly.pdbx_seq_one_letter_code
_entity_poly.pdbx_strand_id
1 'polypeptide(L)'
;GDIPITAASKKGVAQIKLVDPYTYNSGALMFTGADIGYDKVTDPAAKSTADGAWIYVRGADFGYGASEFIAEVKGKGRIEVRLDDISSEAAAFVEFDCADYTKIRSDGFAQFDGRNHNVYFVFSGSDIELKSWKFSKGDEQLRPEESIASTDIPYKTLVFSGQTEPGPSPSAMLDIPKDGDYSIKSSSFDKDSAIVNLGFINTDTDAKYKVLVRSLTLATENGEVEIPVNKELDPASSTENGLENGWGGSEVGSLIYGTEECGIFAAKTDIEWINYRLALKINGEETPFTSITYNITVSGLELDG
;
A
#
# COMPACT_ATOMS: atom_id res chain seq x y z
N GLY A 1 -16.17 -24.53 -28.35
CA GLY A 1 -16.81 -23.59 -27.42
C GLY A 1 -15.80 -22.50 -27.20
N ASP A 2 -16.18 -21.25 -27.42
CA ASP A 2 -15.26 -20.13 -27.29
C ASP A 2 -15.01 -19.85 -25.80
N ILE A 3 -13.76 -19.56 -25.45
CA ILE A 3 -13.37 -19.21 -24.09
C ILE A 3 -13.64 -17.70 -23.93
N PRO A 4 -14.53 -17.28 -23.00
CA PRO A 4 -14.78 -15.87 -22.77
C PRO A 4 -13.52 -15.19 -22.23
N ILE A 5 -13.13 -14.07 -22.83
CA ILE A 5 -12.04 -13.22 -22.34
C ILE A 5 -12.58 -12.43 -21.14
N THR A 6 -12.06 -12.70 -19.95
CA THR A 6 -12.32 -11.90 -18.76
C THR A 6 -11.25 -10.82 -18.61
N ALA A 7 -11.64 -9.61 -18.19
CA ALA A 7 -10.69 -8.55 -17.90
C ALA A 7 -9.92 -8.87 -16.60
N ALA A 8 -8.58 -8.76 -16.64
CA ALA A 8 -7.77 -8.84 -15.44
C ALA A 8 -8.03 -7.62 -14.55
N SER A 9 -8.15 -7.83 -13.23
CA SER A 9 -8.25 -6.75 -12.25
C SER A 9 -7.39 -7.06 -11.03
N LYS A 10 -6.91 -6.02 -10.33
CA LYS A 10 -6.16 -6.19 -9.07
C LYS A 10 -7.00 -6.80 -7.94
N LYS A 11 -8.33 -6.68 -8.01
CA LYS A 11 -9.26 -7.35 -7.08
C LYS A 11 -9.08 -8.87 -7.08
N GLY A 12 -8.69 -9.42 -8.23
CA GLY A 12 -8.49 -10.85 -8.40
C GLY A 12 -9.78 -11.64 -8.16
N VAL A 13 -9.62 -12.83 -7.59
CA VAL A 13 -10.74 -13.71 -7.23
C VAL A 13 -11.04 -13.60 -5.73
N ALA A 14 -12.33 -13.70 -5.38
CA ALA A 14 -12.74 -13.75 -3.98
C ALA A 14 -12.17 -15.01 -3.30
N GLN A 15 -11.91 -14.91 -1.99
CA GLN A 15 -11.54 -16.07 -1.19
C GLN A 15 -12.69 -17.06 -1.14
N ILE A 16 -12.39 -18.33 -1.38
CA ILE A 16 -13.41 -19.40 -1.44
C ILE A 16 -13.42 -20.31 -0.22
N LYS A 17 -12.41 -20.20 0.66
CA LYS A 17 -12.28 -21.03 1.86
C LYS A 17 -11.45 -20.31 2.92
N LEU A 18 -11.89 -20.39 4.17
CA LEU A 18 -11.15 -19.91 5.34
C LEU A 18 -9.96 -20.84 5.65
N VAL A 19 -8.92 -20.25 6.23
CA VAL A 19 -7.76 -20.95 6.80
C VAL A 19 -8.15 -21.55 8.14
N ASP A 20 -7.74 -22.78 8.41
CA ASP A 20 -7.87 -23.39 9.75
C ASP A 20 -6.64 -23.01 10.59
N PRO A 21 -6.78 -22.08 11.56
CA PRO A 21 -5.65 -21.60 12.36
C PRO A 21 -5.17 -22.63 13.38
N TYR A 22 -5.93 -23.71 13.65
CA TYR A 22 -5.62 -24.67 14.71
C TYR A 22 -4.73 -25.83 14.26
N THR A 23 -4.43 -25.89 12.96
CA THR A 23 -3.48 -26.83 12.37
C THR A 23 -2.15 -26.14 12.09
N TYR A 24 -1.07 -26.92 11.91
CA TYR A 24 0.21 -26.34 11.52
C TYR A 24 0.11 -25.85 10.07
N ASN A 25 0.17 -24.53 9.94
CA ASN A 25 0.27 -23.83 8.67
C ASN A 25 1.75 -23.53 8.39
N SER A 26 2.12 -23.51 7.10
CA SER A 26 3.46 -23.10 6.68
C SER A 26 3.67 -21.61 6.99
N GLY A 27 4.89 -21.23 7.38
CA GLY A 27 5.27 -19.83 7.51
C GLY A 27 5.22 -19.07 6.18
N ALA A 28 5.29 -19.77 5.05
CA ALA A 28 5.09 -19.18 3.72
C ALA A 28 3.61 -19.16 3.27
N LEU A 29 2.66 -19.67 4.07
CA LEU A 29 1.24 -19.51 3.78
C LEU A 29 0.87 -18.05 4.03
N MET A 30 0.65 -17.28 2.96
CA MET A 30 0.22 -15.89 3.03
C MET A 30 -0.63 -15.49 1.83
N PHE A 31 -1.41 -14.43 1.99
CA PHE A 31 -2.05 -13.70 0.91
C PHE A 31 -1.09 -12.66 0.29
N THR A 32 -0.39 -11.89 1.14
CA THR A 32 0.64 -10.92 0.74
C THR A 32 1.57 -10.62 1.92
N GLY A 33 2.62 -9.82 1.70
CA GLY A 33 3.57 -9.39 2.72
C GLY A 33 4.46 -8.26 2.23
N ALA A 34 5.30 -7.73 3.11
CA ALA A 34 6.34 -6.76 2.80
C ALA A 34 7.68 -7.17 3.45
N ASP A 35 8.76 -7.01 2.70
CA ASP A 35 10.13 -7.29 3.15
C ASP A 35 10.34 -8.73 3.63
N ILE A 36 9.82 -9.68 2.85
CA ILE A 36 9.94 -11.13 3.10
C ILE A 36 10.65 -11.83 1.93
N GLY A 37 11.66 -12.62 2.25
CA GLY A 37 12.34 -13.55 1.34
C GLY A 37 11.98 -15.01 1.61
N TYR A 38 12.31 -15.87 0.64
CA TYR A 38 12.10 -17.32 0.70
C TYR A 38 13.31 -18.06 0.13
N ASP A 39 13.69 -19.16 0.76
CA ASP A 39 14.68 -20.08 0.21
C ASP A 39 14.07 -20.96 -0.90
N LYS A 40 14.89 -21.37 -1.87
CA LYS A 40 14.47 -22.22 -3.00
C LYS A 40 14.40 -23.71 -2.62
N VAL A 41 13.64 -24.02 -1.58
CA VAL A 41 13.44 -25.38 -1.06
C VAL A 41 11.97 -25.77 -1.07
N THR A 42 11.70 -27.07 -0.98
CA THR A 42 10.35 -27.56 -0.69
C THR A 42 9.96 -27.12 0.73
N ASP A 43 8.77 -26.52 0.88
CA ASP A 43 8.25 -25.95 2.13
C ASP A 43 9.13 -24.82 2.72
N PRO A 44 9.25 -23.68 2.03
CA PRO A 44 10.10 -22.58 2.48
C PRO A 44 9.54 -21.93 3.75
N ALA A 45 10.46 -21.49 4.62
CA ALA A 45 10.15 -20.55 5.69
C ALA A 45 10.01 -19.13 5.12
N ALA A 46 9.17 -18.30 5.74
CA ALA A 46 9.19 -16.86 5.52
C ALA A 46 10.39 -16.27 6.27
N LYS A 47 11.22 -15.48 5.60
CA LYS A 47 12.39 -14.83 6.19
C LYS A 47 12.28 -13.32 6.08
N SER A 48 12.30 -12.59 7.20
CA SER A 48 12.31 -11.13 7.17
C SER A 48 13.61 -10.57 6.59
N THR A 49 13.51 -9.53 5.77
CA THR A 49 14.66 -8.83 5.17
C THR A 49 14.87 -7.43 5.73
N ALA A 50 13.92 -6.92 6.52
CA ALA A 50 13.99 -5.63 7.18
C ALA A 50 13.24 -5.66 8.52
N ASP A 51 13.51 -4.67 9.36
CA ASP A 51 12.76 -4.43 10.59
C ASP A 51 11.33 -3.99 10.23
N GLY A 52 10.34 -4.55 10.91
CA GLY A 52 8.93 -4.26 10.60
C GLY A 52 8.40 -4.99 9.36
N ALA A 53 9.16 -5.92 8.78
CA ALA A 53 8.66 -6.84 7.78
C ALA A 53 7.38 -7.56 8.27
N TRP A 54 6.53 -8.00 7.37
CA TRP A 54 5.28 -8.67 7.74
C TRP A 54 4.74 -9.59 6.66
N ILE A 55 3.94 -10.56 7.10
CA ILE A 55 3.05 -11.35 6.23
C ILE A 55 1.61 -11.20 6.69
N TYR A 56 0.68 -11.31 5.74
CA TYR A 56 -0.75 -11.22 5.93
C TYR A 56 -1.42 -12.51 5.43
N VAL A 57 -2.15 -13.18 6.32
CA VAL A 57 -3.03 -14.31 6.02
C VAL A 57 -4.48 -13.84 6.06
N ARG A 58 -5.18 -13.97 4.93
CA ARG A 58 -6.59 -13.58 4.83
C ARG A 58 -7.52 -14.69 5.31
N GLY A 59 -8.47 -14.31 6.16
CA GLY A 59 -9.58 -15.15 6.59
C GLY A 59 -9.20 -16.44 7.31
N ALA A 60 -8.79 -16.33 8.57
CA ALA A 60 -8.64 -17.44 9.50
C ALA A 60 -9.92 -17.66 10.33
N ASP A 61 -10.36 -18.91 10.45
CA ASP A 61 -11.55 -19.30 11.21
C ASP A 61 -11.20 -19.53 12.70
N PHE A 62 -11.41 -18.50 13.52
CA PHE A 62 -11.25 -18.57 14.97
C PHE A 62 -12.54 -19.00 15.69
N GLY A 63 -13.27 -19.99 15.15
CA GLY A 63 -14.52 -20.47 15.74
C GLY A 63 -14.47 -20.83 17.23
N TYR A 64 -13.32 -21.13 17.82
CA TYR A 64 -13.14 -21.44 19.25
C TYR A 64 -12.31 -20.37 19.99
N GLY A 65 -12.15 -19.18 19.40
CA GLY A 65 -11.17 -18.19 19.86
C GLY A 65 -9.73 -18.72 19.79
N ALA A 66 -8.78 -17.98 20.35
CA ALA A 66 -7.39 -18.41 20.50
C ALA A 66 -6.89 -18.19 21.92
N SER A 67 -6.09 -19.13 22.44
CA SER A 67 -5.46 -19.04 23.77
C SER A 67 -3.95 -18.83 23.70
N GLU A 68 -3.30 -19.34 22.66
CA GLU A 68 -1.86 -19.25 22.46
C GLU A 68 -1.54 -19.17 20.97
N PHE A 69 -0.43 -18.50 20.65
CA PHE A 69 0.25 -18.57 19.38
C PHE A 69 1.46 -19.49 19.51
N ILE A 70 1.62 -20.42 18.56
CA ILE A 70 2.74 -21.37 18.53
C ILE A 70 3.45 -21.23 17.19
N ALA A 71 4.74 -20.92 17.24
CA ALA A 71 5.56 -20.70 16.05
C ALA A 71 6.85 -21.53 16.09
N GLU A 72 7.22 -22.15 14.98
CA GLU A 72 8.53 -22.74 14.76
C GLU A 72 9.42 -21.71 14.07
N VAL A 73 10.39 -21.17 14.81
CA VAL A 73 11.15 -19.98 14.46
C VAL A 73 12.65 -20.19 14.57
N LYS A 74 13.41 -19.39 13.84
CA LYS A 74 14.87 -19.30 13.92
C LYS A 74 15.31 -17.84 13.80
N GLY A 75 16.42 -17.49 14.43
CA GLY A 75 16.94 -16.13 14.50
C GLY A 75 16.72 -15.52 15.88
N LYS A 76 16.77 -14.19 15.93
CA LYS A 76 16.62 -13.42 17.18
C LYS A 76 15.65 -12.28 16.98
N GLY A 77 14.66 -12.18 17.84
CA GLY A 77 13.69 -11.08 17.84
C GLY A 77 12.32 -11.52 18.30
N ARG A 78 11.30 -10.86 17.75
CA ARG A 78 9.90 -11.00 18.09
C ARG A 78 9.05 -11.16 16.84
N ILE A 79 8.03 -12.01 16.92
CA ILE A 79 6.93 -12.04 15.96
C ILE A 79 5.65 -11.69 16.70
N GLU A 80 4.97 -10.64 16.25
CA GLU A 80 3.67 -10.23 16.75
C GLU A 80 2.55 -10.80 15.89
N VAL A 81 1.45 -11.17 16.53
CA VAL A 81 0.18 -11.51 15.89
C VAL A 81 -0.75 -10.31 16.06
N ARG A 82 -1.15 -9.70 14.96
CA ARG A 82 -2.12 -8.60 14.94
C ARG A 82 -3.33 -9.02 14.12
N LEU A 83 -4.53 -8.72 14.62
CA LEU A 83 -5.78 -9.10 13.97
C LEU A 83 -6.34 -7.91 13.19
N ASP A 84 -6.83 -8.22 11.98
CA ASP A 84 -7.58 -7.39 11.04
C ASP A 84 -6.85 -6.19 10.42
N ASP A 85 -5.96 -5.55 11.17
CA ASP A 85 -5.14 -4.43 10.73
C ASP A 85 -3.71 -4.57 11.28
N ILE A 86 -2.71 -4.31 10.43
CA ILE A 86 -1.31 -4.33 10.84
C ILE A 86 -0.99 -3.30 11.94
N SER A 87 -1.78 -2.22 12.03
CA SER A 87 -1.63 -1.19 13.07
C SER A 87 -2.34 -1.53 14.38
N SER A 88 -3.17 -2.59 14.43
CA SER A 88 -3.81 -3.07 15.66
C SER A 88 -2.77 -3.44 16.72
N GLU A 89 -3.17 -3.39 17.99
CA GLU A 89 -2.36 -3.94 19.07
C GLU A 89 -2.08 -5.42 18.86
N ALA A 90 -0.91 -5.88 19.33
CA ALA A 90 -0.55 -7.29 19.25
C ALA A 90 -1.46 -8.13 20.15
N ALA A 91 -2.23 -9.03 19.55
CA ALA A 91 -3.06 -9.99 20.29
C ALA A 91 -2.21 -11.06 20.96
N ALA A 92 -1.06 -11.42 20.36
CA ALA A 92 -0.05 -12.26 20.98
C ALA A 92 1.32 -11.95 20.38
N PHE A 93 2.38 -12.44 21.01
CA PHE A 93 3.71 -12.42 20.44
C PHE A 93 4.56 -13.58 20.98
N VAL A 94 5.62 -13.89 20.25
CA VAL A 94 6.71 -14.75 20.72
C VAL A 94 8.02 -13.97 20.62
N GLU A 95 8.87 -14.10 21.63
CA GLU A 95 10.24 -13.56 21.66
C GLU A 95 11.23 -14.72 21.78
N PHE A 96 12.32 -14.67 21.02
CA PHE A 96 13.24 -15.78 20.88
C PHE A 96 14.64 -15.35 20.47
N ASP A 97 15.62 -16.20 20.80
CA ASP A 97 17.01 -16.14 20.36
C ASP A 97 17.45 -17.60 20.14
N CYS A 98 17.27 -18.11 18.92
CA CYS A 98 17.41 -19.52 18.58
C CYS A 98 18.22 -19.69 17.29
N ALA A 99 19.38 -20.34 17.38
CA ALA A 99 20.23 -20.61 16.22
C ALA A 99 19.62 -21.64 15.24
N ASP A 100 18.85 -22.59 15.78
CA ASP A 100 18.12 -23.62 15.04
C ASP A 100 16.61 -23.43 15.18
N TYR A 101 15.85 -23.99 14.25
CA TYR A 101 14.38 -23.96 14.30
C TYR A 101 13.86 -24.56 15.60
N THR A 102 13.17 -23.72 16.37
CA THR A 102 12.67 -24.04 17.70
C THR A 102 11.20 -23.66 17.79
N LYS A 103 10.39 -24.52 18.42
CA LYS A 103 8.98 -24.23 18.68
C LYS A 103 8.85 -23.38 19.94
N ILE A 104 8.34 -22.16 19.77
CA ILE A 104 8.08 -21.20 20.82
C ILE A 104 6.57 -21.01 20.94
N ARG A 105 6.09 -20.74 22.15
CA ARG A 105 4.69 -20.46 22.44
C ARG A 105 4.57 -19.08 23.07
N SER A 106 3.52 -18.35 22.77
CA SER A 106 3.20 -17.12 23.49
C SER A 106 2.71 -17.44 24.91
N ASP A 107 2.89 -16.50 25.83
CA ASP A 107 2.41 -16.63 27.21
C ASP A 107 0.88 -16.54 27.32
N GLY A 108 0.23 -16.04 26.26
CA GLY A 108 -1.22 -15.95 26.13
C GLY A 108 -1.64 -15.35 24.81
N PHE A 109 -2.94 -15.07 24.72
CA PHE A 109 -3.58 -14.44 23.57
C PHE A 109 -4.69 -13.50 24.08
N ALA A 110 -4.68 -12.25 23.63
CA ALA A 110 -5.66 -11.24 24.02
C ALA A 110 -7.05 -11.65 23.54
N GLN A 111 -8.09 -11.33 24.31
CA GLN A 111 -9.46 -11.60 23.92
C GLN A 111 -9.85 -10.72 22.72
N PHE A 112 -10.64 -11.28 21.81
CA PHE A 112 -11.15 -10.61 20.61
C PHE A 112 -12.54 -11.16 20.25
N ASP A 113 -13.38 -10.33 19.65
CA ASP A 113 -14.71 -10.69 19.17
C ASP A 113 -14.68 -11.16 17.70
N GLY A 114 -15.76 -11.78 17.21
CA GLY A 114 -15.89 -12.19 15.80
C GLY A 114 -15.31 -13.58 15.50
N ARG A 115 -15.77 -14.29 14.47
CA ARG A 115 -15.25 -15.63 14.17
C ARG A 115 -14.09 -15.58 13.19
N ASN A 116 -14.24 -14.82 12.11
CA ASN A 116 -13.28 -14.81 11.03
C ASN A 116 -12.38 -13.58 11.12
N HIS A 117 -11.07 -13.77 11.13
CA HIS A 117 -10.11 -12.66 11.21
C HIS A 117 -9.03 -12.74 10.16
N ASN A 118 -8.57 -11.57 9.74
CA ASN A 118 -7.32 -11.42 9.02
C ASN A 118 -6.16 -11.43 10.02
N VAL A 119 -5.06 -12.11 9.69
CA VAL A 119 -3.92 -12.30 10.60
C VAL A 119 -2.68 -11.69 9.99
N TYR A 120 -2.07 -10.76 10.70
CA TYR A 120 -0.76 -10.20 10.39
C TYR A 120 0.28 -10.78 11.33
N PHE A 121 1.37 -11.28 10.76
CA PHE A 121 2.58 -11.61 11.51
C PHE A 121 3.63 -10.54 11.23
N VAL A 122 3.98 -9.75 12.25
CA VAL A 122 4.92 -8.63 12.14
C VAL A 122 6.24 -9.00 12.80
N PHE A 123 7.33 -8.87 12.07
CA PHE A 123 8.68 -9.25 12.48
C PHE A 123 9.43 -8.04 13.02
N SER A 124 10.00 -8.14 14.21
CA SER A 124 10.68 -7.01 14.85
C SER A 124 12.03 -6.64 14.24
N GLY A 125 12.58 -7.51 13.39
CA GLY A 125 13.92 -7.34 12.82
C GLY A 125 14.12 -8.15 11.55
N SER A 126 15.23 -7.92 10.86
CA SER A 126 15.69 -8.75 9.74
C SER A 126 16.23 -10.12 10.20
N ASP A 127 16.37 -11.07 9.25
CA ASP A 127 16.91 -12.42 9.47
C ASP A 127 16.14 -13.28 10.49
N ILE A 128 14.86 -12.97 10.70
CA ILE A 128 13.93 -13.79 11.45
C ILE A 128 13.23 -14.75 10.49
N GLU A 129 13.27 -16.04 10.79
CA GLU A 129 12.63 -17.08 9.98
C GLU A 129 11.42 -17.67 10.71
N LEU A 130 10.26 -17.67 10.05
CA LEU A 130 9.06 -18.39 10.47
C LEU A 130 8.85 -19.60 9.55
N LYS A 131 8.99 -20.80 10.12
CA LYS A 131 8.83 -22.07 9.37
C LYS A 131 7.40 -22.59 9.41
N SER A 132 6.79 -22.59 10.59
CA SER A 132 5.41 -23.02 10.75
C SER A 132 4.74 -22.30 11.91
N TRP A 133 3.42 -22.22 11.86
CA TRP A 133 2.62 -21.61 12.92
C TRP A 133 1.28 -22.31 13.10
N LYS A 134 0.71 -22.15 14.30
CA LYS A 134 -0.68 -22.49 14.62
C LYS A 134 -1.13 -21.74 15.85
N PHE A 135 -2.43 -21.80 16.11
CA PHE A 135 -3.04 -21.31 17.34
C PHE A 135 -3.58 -22.47 18.17
N SER A 136 -3.53 -22.33 19.49
CA SER A 136 -4.30 -23.18 20.41
C SER A 136 -5.73 -22.64 20.48
N LYS A 137 -6.73 -23.52 20.50
CA LYS A 137 -8.13 -23.12 20.72
C LYS A 137 -8.29 -22.40 22.05
N GLY A 138 -9.14 -21.39 22.10
CA GLY A 138 -9.60 -20.81 23.36
C GLY A 138 -10.56 -21.74 24.10
N ASP A 139 -11.05 -21.27 25.26
CA ASP A 139 -12.05 -21.97 26.08
C ASP A 139 -13.49 -21.64 25.66
N GLU A 140 -13.66 -20.99 24.51
CA GLU A 140 -14.95 -20.49 24.07
C GLU A 140 -15.82 -21.57 23.44
N GLN A 141 -17.14 -21.39 23.58
CA GLN A 141 -18.09 -22.15 22.78
C GLN A 141 -17.93 -21.78 21.31
N LEU A 142 -18.12 -22.76 20.41
CA LEU A 142 -18.07 -22.54 18.97
C LEU A 142 -18.91 -21.32 18.56
N ARG A 143 -18.25 -20.28 18.05
CA ARG A 143 -18.84 -19.04 17.57
C ARG A 143 -19.71 -19.33 16.33
N PRO A 144 -20.85 -18.62 16.15
CA PRO A 144 -21.68 -18.74 14.95
C PRO A 144 -20.88 -18.57 13.66
N GLU A 145 -21.31 -19.22 12.57
CA GLU A 145 -20.66 -19.03 11.27
C GLU A 145 -20.82 -17.59 10.78
N GLU A 146 -19.73 -17.06 10.23
CA GLU A 146 -19.67 -15.76 9.57
C GLU A 146 -19.35 -15.96 8.08
N SER A 147 -19.87 -15.06 7.24
CA SER A 147 -19.56 -15.07 5.80
C SER A 147 -18.07 -14.93 5.57
N ILE A 148 -17.48 -15.66 4.61
CA ILE A 148 -16.07 -15.50 4.23
C ILE A 148 -15.77 -14.06 3.81
N ALA A 149 -16.76 -13.40 3.18
CA ALA A 149 -16.65 -12.01 2.76
C ALA A 149 -16.48 -11.01 3.91
N SER A 150 -16.75 -11.40 5.17
CA SER A 150 -16.46 -10.54 6.34
C SER A 150 -14.97 -10.23 6.50
N THR A 151 -14.10 -11.02 5.88
CA THR A 151 -12.64 -10.83 5.90
C THR A 151 -12.12 -10.12 4.65
N ASP A 152 -13.02 -9.71 3.76
CA ASP A 152 -12.70 -8.81 2.67
C ASP A 152 -12.43 -7.44 3.28
N ILE A 153 -11.21 -6.92 3.08
CA ILE A 153 -10.92 -5.53 3.42
C ILE A 153 -11.51 -4.70 2.29
N PRO A 154 -12.60 -3.93 2.51
CA PRO A 154 -13.13 -3.08 1.47
C PRO A 154 -12.11 -2.00 1.13
N TYR A 155 -12.16 -1.48 -0.09
CA TYR A 155 -11.27 -0.40 -0.52
C TYR A 155 -11.92 0.39 -1.66
N LYS A 156 -11.45 1.63 -1.86
CA LYS A 156 -11.68 2.39 -3.09
C LYS A 156 -10.39 2.42 -3.89
N THR A 157 -10.48 2.40 -5.21
CA THR A 157 -9.29 2.56 -6.06
C THR A 157 -9.14 4.04 -6.42
N LEU A 158 -8.03 4.63 -6.01
CA LEU A 158 -7.62 5.96 -6.42
C LEU A 158 -6.59 5.85 -7.56
N VAL A 159 -6.78 6.62 -8.63
CA VAL A 159 -5.86 6.68 -9.77
C VAL A 159 -5.46 8.13 -10.00
N PHE A 160 -4.16 8.41 -9.98
CA PHE A 160 -3.59 9.65 -10.49
C PHE A 160 -3.10 9.44 -11.92
N SER A 161 -3.48 10.34 -12.83
CA SER A 161 -3.06 10.33 -14.22
C SER A 161 -2.42 11.67 -14.59
N GLY A 162 -1.12 11.67 -14.84
CA GLY A 162 -0.40 12.82 -15.41
C GLY A 162 -0.33 12.73 -16.93
N GLN A 163 0.34 13.68 -17.55
CA GLN A 163 0.60 13.63 -18.99
C GLN A 163 1.98 14.18 -19.32
N THR A 164 2.64 13.51 -20.26
CA THR A 164 3.92 13.89 -20.82
C THR A 164 3.85 13.96 -22.35
N GLU A 165 4.74 14.72 -22.96
CA GLU A 165 4.87 14.80 -24.43
C GLU A 165 6.35 14.95 -24.84
N PRO A 166 6.86 14.14 -25.78
CA PRO A 166 6.26 12.88 -26.23
C PRO A 166 6.32 11.81 -25.13
N GLY A 167 5.57 10.73 -25.27
CA GLY A 167 5.71 9.55 -24.41
C GLY A 167 4.46 9.18 -23.63
N PRO A 168 4.52 8.08 -22.87
CA PRO A 168 3.36 7.55 -22.17
C PRO A 168 2.98 8.42 -20.97
N SER A 169 1.68 8.69 -20.82
CA SER A 169 1.15 9.34 -19.63
C SER A 169 1.50 8.56 -18.36
N PRO A 170 2.16 9.18 -17.36
CA PRO A 170 2.40 8.53 -16.09
C PRO A 170 1.09 8.31 -15.35
N SER A 171 0.92 7.11 -14.80
CA SER A 171 -0.21 6.82 -13.91
C SER A 171 0.26 6.16 -12.62
N ALA A 172 -0.44 6.46 -11.54
CA ALA A 172 -0.23 5.87 -10.22
C ALA A 172 -1.59 5.36 -9.72
N MET A 173 -1.63 4.15 -9.19
CA MET A 173 -2.87 3.52 -8.73
C MET A 173 -2.67 2.95 -7.34
N LEU A 174 -3.58 3.29 -6.42
CA LEU A 174 -3.60 2.79 -5.06
C LEU A 174 -5.01 2.34 -4.68
N ASP A 175 -5.10 1.18 -4.05
CA ASP A 175 -6.31 0.76 -3.36
C ASP A 175 -6.23 1.29 -1.92
N ILE A 176 -7.18 2.16 -1.55
CA ILE A 176 -7.26 2.85 -0.25
C ILE A 176 -8.27 2.13 0.66
N PRO A 177 -7.79 1.41 1.69
CA PRO A 177 -8.67 0.63 2.57
C PRO A 177 -9.14 1.42 3.81
N LYS A 178 -8.59 2.60 4.07
CA LYS A 178 -8.96 3.45 5.20
C LYS A 178 -8.50 4.89 4.98
N ASP A 179 -8.88 5.76 5.92
CA ASP A 179 -8.27 7.09 6.03
C ASP A 179 -6.79 6.97 6.41
N GLY A 180 -5.99 7.93 5.95
CA GLY A 180 -4.59 8.01 6.32
C GLY A 180 -3.70 8.58 5.22
N ASP A 181 -2.41 8.41 5.47
CA ASP A 181 -1.34 8.93 4.65
C ASP A 181 -0.78 7.88 3.72
N TYR A 182 -0.59 8.24 2.45
CA TYR A 182 -0.14 7.34 1.41
C TYR A 182 0.89 8.00 0.49
N SER A 183 1.81 7.19 -0.02
CA SER A 183 2.78 7.59 -1.05
C SER A 183 2.64 6.65 -2.25
N ILE A 184 2.34 7.20 -3.43
CA ILE A 184 2.01 6.41 -4.61
C ILE A 184 2.90 6.85 -5.76
N LYS A 185 3.80 5.97 -6.20
CA LYS A 185 4.72 6.23 -7.30
C LYS A 185 4.06 5.96 -8.65
N SER A 186 4.19 6.88 -9.59
CA SER A 186 3.74 6.71 -10.97
C SER A 186 4.64 5.74 -11.74
N SER A 187 4.14 5.25 -12.88
CA SER A 187 5.02 4.71 -13.91
C SER A 187 6.07 5.75 -14.33
N SER A 188 7.25 5.26 -14.70
CA SER A 188 8.33 6.11 -15.19
C SER A 188 8.09 6.58 -16.63
N PHE A 189 8.70 7.70 -17.00
CA PHE A 189 8.69 8.28 -18.34
C PHE A 189 10.11 8.75 -18.74
N ASP A 190 10.28 9.11 -20.01
CA ASP A 190 11.57 9.55 -20.55
C ASP A 190 11.97 10.91 -19.93
N LYS A 191 13.25 11.07 -19.60
CA LYS A 191 13.77 12.30 -18.99
C LYS A 191 13.65 13.52 -19.90
N ASP A 192 13.59 13.30 -21.21
CA ASP A 192 13.50 14.36 -22.21
C ASP A 192 12.03 14.72 -22.55
N SER A 193 11.06 14.00 -21.98
CA SER A 193 9.63 14.29 -22.12
C SER A 193 9.23 15.55 -21.34
N ALA A 194 8.49 16.45 -21.98
CA ALA A 194 7.89 17.59 -21.30
C ALA A 194 6.69 17.15 -20.46
N ILE A 195 6.61 17.61 -19.21
CA ILE A 195 5.43 17.39 -18.37
C ILE A 195 4.39 18.44 -18.71
N VAL A 196 3.20 18.01 -19.13
CA VAL A 196 2.11 18.91 -19.51
C VAL A 196 0.97 18.89 -18.50
N ASN A 197 0.88 17.86 -17.65
CA ASN A 197 -0.08 17.77 -16.56
C ASN A 197 0.56 17.00 -15.39
N LEU A 198 0.58 17.60 -14.19
CA LEU A 198 1.16 16.99 -12.99
C LEU A 198 0.32 15.86 -12.39
N GLY A 199 -0.96 15.75 -12.75
CA GLY A 199 -1.82 14.66 -12.31
C GLY A 199 -3.24 15.11 -12.02
N PHE A 200 -4.23 14.37 -12.53
CA PHE A 200 -5.63 14.45 -12.08
C PHE A 200 -6.09 13.11 -11.52
N ILE A 201 -7.10 13.13 -10.67
CA ILE A 201 -7.69 11.90 -10.13
C ILE A 201 -8.95 11.50 -10.92
N ASN A 202 -9.23 10.19 -10.99
CA ASN A 202 -10.49 9.73 -11.53
C ASN A 202 -11.67 10.29 -10.72
N THR A 203 -12.74 10.65 -11.41
CA THR A 203 -13.98 11.12 -10.80
C THR A 203 -14.81 9.94 -10.30
N ASP A 204 -15.25 10.00 -9.07
CA ASP A 204 -16.23 9.11 -8.45
C ASP A 204 -17.33 10.00 -7.84
N THR A 205 -18.46 10.15 -8.55
CA THR A 205 -19.54 11.06 -8.15
C THR A 205 -20.19 10.69 -6.83
N ASP A 206 -20.03 9.44 -6.38
CA ASP A 206 -20.53 8.93 -5.11
C ASP A 206 -19.47 8.98 -4.00
N ALA A 207 -18.25 9.46 -4.31
CA ALA A 207 -17.19 9.59 -3.34
C ALA A 207 -17.56 10.61 -2.25
N LYS A 208 -17.41 10.18 -1.01
CA LYS A 208 -17.56 11.04 0.18
C LYS A 208 -16.22 11.41 0.82
N TYR A 209 -15.13 10.81 0.32
CA TYR A 209 -13.79 11.02 0.82
C TYR A 209 -13.11 12.20 0.12
N LYS A 210 -12.11 12.76 0.79
CA LYS A 210 -11.27 13.85 0.29
C LYS A 210 -9.83 13.39 0.10
N VAL A 211 -9.14 13.99 -0.85
CA VAL A 211 -7.73 13.72 -1.14
C VAL A 211 -6.93 15.00 -1.05
N LEU A 212 -6.03 15.12 -0.06
CA LEU A 212 -5.07 16.21 0.03
C LEU A 212 -3.74 15.75 -0.55
N VAL A 213 -3.27 16.37 -1.64
CA VAL A 213 -1.91 16.21 -2.14
C VAL A 213 -0.99 17.12 -1.33
N ARG A 214 -0.21 16.54 -0.43
CA ARG A 214 0.68 17.29 0.47
C ARG A 214 1.96 17.71 -0.24
N SER A 215 2.59 16.77 -0.93
CA SER A 215 3.84 16.96 -1.64
C SER A 215 3.96 16.02 -2.84
N LEU A 216 4.90 16.34 -3.73
CA LEU A 216 5.35 15.45 -4.80
C LEU A 216 6.81 15.11 -4.54
N THR A 217 7.15 13.82 -4.62
CA THR A 217 8.55 13.37 -4.66
C THR A 217 8.91 12.99 -6.09
N LEU A 218 9.91 13.65 -6.66
CA LEU A 218 10.31 13.55 -8.05
C LEU A 218 11.65 12.80 -8.14
N ALA A 219 11.70 11.73 -8.93
CA ALA A 219 12.93 10.96 -9.10
C ALA A 219 13.81 11.62 -10.16
N THR A 220 14.98 12.12 -9.75
CA THR A 220 16.00 12.72 -10.63
C THR A 220 17.23 11.82 -10.75
N GLU A 221 18.16 12.16 -11.63
CA GLU A 221 19.46 11.45 -11.71
C GLU A 221 20.29 11.54 -10.41
N ASN A 222 20.10 12.61 -9.63
CA ASN A 222 20.86 12.90 -8.41
C ASN A 222 20.13 12.45 -7.14
N GLY A 223 19.02 11.73 -7.28
CA GLY A 223 18.18 11.26 -6.17
C GLY A 223 16.77 11.84 -6.21
N GLU A 224 16.03 11.58 -5.14
CA GLU A 224 14.64 12.02 -5.00
C GLU A 224 14.56 13.45 -4.45
N VAL A 225 13.68 14.26 -5.04
CA VAL A 225 13.45 15.66 -4.67
C VAL A 225 11.99 15.83 -4.28
N GLU A 226 11.74 16.25 -3.04
CA GLU A 226 10.37 16.47 -2.56
C GLU A 226 10.01 17.96 -2.57
N ILE A 227 8.83 18.29 -3.08
CA ILE A 227 8.29 19.65 -3.11
C ILE A 227 6.89 19.73 -2.48
N PRO A 228 6.60 20.75 -1.64
CA PRO A 228 5.28 20.93 -1.08
C PRO A 228 4.27 21.40 -2.14
N VAL A 229 3.03 20.90 -2.04
CA VAL A 229 1.90 21.21 -2.93
C VAL A 229 0.70 21.73 -2.14
N ASN A 230 0.26 21.00 -1.12
CA ASN A 230 -0.89 21.32 -0.26
C ASN A 230 -2.17 21.65 -1.04
N LYS A 231 -2.56 20.79 -1.98
CA LYS A 231 -3.76 20.94 -2.81
C LYS A 231 -4.80 19.89 -2.47
N GLU A 232 -6.00 20.32 -2.11
CA GLU A 232 -7.16 19.42 -2.01
C GLU A 232 -7.70 19.11 -3.42
N LEU A 233 -7.93 17.82 -3.67
CA LEU A 233 -8.64 17.28 -4.81
C LEU A 233 -9.96 16.70 -4.31
N ASP A 234 -11.02 16.89 -5.09
CA ASP A 234 -12.38 16.46 -4.76
C ASP A 234 -12.77 15.33 -5.71
N PRO A 235 -12.69 14.04 -5.30
CA PRO A 235 -13.04 12.92 -6.15
C PRO A 235 -14.45 13.02 -6.77
N ALA A 236 -15.39 13.75 -6.17
CA ALA A 236 -16.73 13.95 -6.71
C ALA A 236 -16.84 15.07 -7.79
N SER A 237 -15.78 15.87 -7.96
CA SER A 237 -15.74 16.98 -8.94
C SER A 237 -15.70 16.46 -10.38
N SER A 238 -16.55 17.00 -11.25
CA SER A 238 -16.68 16.62 -12.67
C SER A 238 -16.09 17.62 -13.67
N THR A 239 -15.54 18.74 -13.20
CA THR A 239 -15.09 19.85 -14.07
C THR A 239 -13.60 20.13 -13.99
N GLU A 240 -13.07 20.27 -12.77
CA GLU A 240 -11.64 20.52 -12.52
C GLU A 240 -11.24 19.76 -11.27
N ASN A 241 -10.41 18.73 -11.45
CA ASN A 241 -10.05 17.82 -10.37
C ASN A 241 -8.63 17.26 -10.51
N GLY A 242 -7.65 18.16 -10.50
CA GLY A 242 -6.25 17.80 -10.62
C GLY A 242 -5.32 18.90 -10.14
N LEU A 243 -4.03 18.56 -10.20
CA LEU A 243 -2.92 19.49 -10.04
C LEU A 243 -2.78 20.37 -11.28
N GLU A 244 -1.82 21.30 -11.22
CA GLU A 244 -1.54 22.22 -12.31
C GLU A 244 -1.27 21.49 -13.65
N ASN A 245 -1.72 22.13 -14.72
CA ASN A 245 -1.55 21.65 -16.09
C ASN A 245 -1.20 22.81 -17.04
N GLY A 246 -0.58 22.47 -18.17
CA GLY A 246 -0.09 23.41 -19.16
C GLY A 246 -1.16 24.13 -19.98
N TRP A 247 -2.44 23.75 -19.84
CA TRP A 247 -3.56 24.48 -20.45
C TRP A 247 -4.01 25.68 -19.60
N GLY A 248 -3.56 25.75 -18.35
CA GLY A 248 -3.86 26.85 -17.42
C GLY A 248 -3.32 28.21 -17.88
N GLY A 249 -3.69 29.25 -17.14
CA GLY A 249 -3.38 30.64 -17.47
C GLY A 249 -2.09 31.21 -16.85
N SER A 250 -1.26 30.38 -16.21
CA SER A 250 -0.04 30.83 -15.54
C SER A 250 0.97 31.44 -16.51
N GLU A 251 1.63 32.52 -16.09
CA GLU A 251 2.67 33.16 -16.89
C GLU A 251 3.95 32.32 -16.89
N VAL A 252 4.62 32.20 -18.04
CA VAL A 252 5.92 31.52 -18.13
C VAL A 252 6.93 32.18 -17.19
N GLY A 253 7.57 31.36 -16.35
CA GLY A 253 8.49 31.76 -15.30
C GLY A 253 7.89 31.72 -13.90
N SER A 254 6.57 31.62 -13.77
CA SER A 254 5.88 31.57 -12.47
C SER A 254 6.19 30.28 -11.71
N LEU A 255 6.38 30.41 -10.39
CA LEU A 255 6.38 29.28 -9.46
C LEU A 255 4.95 28.72 -9.34
N ILE A 256 4.80 27.41 -9.59
CA ILE A 256 3.54 26.67 -9.50
C ILE A 256 3.42 26.02 -8.12
N TYR A 257 4.42 25.23 -7.73
CA TYR A 257 4.48 24.52 -6.45
C TYR A 257 5.92 24.52 -5.91
N GLY A 258 6.08 24.34 -4.59
CA GLY A 258 7.39 24.35 -3.95
C GLY A 258 7.84 25.74 -3.51
N THR A 259 9.13 26.01 -3.65
CA THR A 259 9.75 27.30 -3.33
C THR A 259 10.56 27.81 -4.52
N GLU A 260 10.99 29.08 -4.47
CA GLU A 260 11.88 29.66 -5.47
C GLU A 260 13.21 28.90 -5.59
N GLU A 261 13.69 28.32 -4.49
CA GLU A 261 14.93 27.52 -4.46
C GLU A 261 14.71 26.09 -4.98
N CYS A 262 13.53 25.50 -4.78
CA CYS A 262 13.22 24.14 -5.21
C CYS A 262 11.72 24.00 -5.47
N GLY A 263 11.33 24.00 -6.75
CA GLY A 263 9.92 24.05 -7.11
C GLY A 263 9.63 23.68 -8.56
N ILE A 264 8.35 23.55 -8.86
CA ILE A 264 7.84 23.38 -10.22
C ILE A 264 7.47 24.75 -10.75
N PHE A 265 7.91 25.05 -11.97
CA PHE A 265 7.68 26.31 -12.63
C PHE A 265 6.98 26.10 -13.96
N ALA A 266 6.20 27.10 -14.37
CA ALA A 266 5.73 27.23 -15.73
C ALA A 266 6.94 27.54 -16.63
N ALA A 267 7.33 26.62 -17.49
CA ALA A 267 8.46 26.76 -18.39
C ALA A 267 8.01 26.88 -19.84
N LYS A 268 8.82 27.58 -20.64
CA LYS A 268 8.58 27.67 -22.08
C LYS A 268 8.61 26.28 -22.71
N THR A 269 7.75 26.10 -23.71
CA THR A 269 7.61 24.87 -24.48
C THR A 269 7.42 25.19 -25.95
N ASP A 270 7.83 24.25 -26.81
CA ASP A 270 7.61 24.31 -28.26
C ASP A 270 6.33 23.53 -28.67
N ILE A 271 5.60 22.97 -27.70
CA ILE A 271 4.34 22.26 -27.91
C ILE A 271 3.22 23.27 -28.15
N GLU A 272 2.65 23.27 -29.36
CA GLU A 272 1.72 24.34 -29.81
C GLU A 272 0.36 24.39 -29.12
N TRP A 273 -0.08 23.30 -28.48
CA TRP A 273 -1.43 23.16 -27.91
C TRP A 273 -1.50 23.38 -26.39
N ILE A 274 -0.38 23.74 -25.75
CA ILE A 274 -0.29 24.16 -24.35
C ILE A 274 0.35 25.54 -24.25
N ASN A 275 0.09 26.22 -23.13
CA ASN A 275 0.68 27.53 -22.85
C ASN A 275 2.10 27.40 -22.30
N TYR A 276 2.36 26.36 -21.49
CA TYR A 276 3.65 26.11 -20.85
C TYR A 276 3.78 24.63 -20.46
N ARG A 277 5.01 24.17 -20.22
CA ARG A 277 5.29 22.86 -19.60
C ARG A 277 5.69 23.04 -18.14
N LEU A 278 5.56 21.99 -17.34
CA LEU A 278 5.88 21.99 -15.91
C LEU A 278 7.31 21.49 -15.73
N ALA A 279 8.19 22.34 -15.20
CA ALA A 279 9.61 22.04 -15.06
C ALA A 279 10.06 22.14 -13.60
N LEU A 280 10.78 21.13 -13.12
CA LEU A 280 11.45 21.18 -11.83
C LEU A 280 12.68 22.09 -11.95
N LYS A 281 12.82 23.05 -11.04
CA LYS A 281 14.04 23.84 -10.88
C LYS A 281 14.59 23.72 -9.47
N ILE A 282 15.90 23.56 -9.39
CA ILE A 282 16.67 23.51 -8.14
C ILE A 282 17.74 24.59 -8.24
N ASN A 283 17.71 25.56 -7.33
CA ASN A 283 18.54 26.76 -7.33
C ASN A 283 18.56 27.50 -8.68
N GLY A 284 17.40 27.55 -9.33
CA GLY A 284 17.21 28.19 -10.64
C GLY A 284 17.62 27.34 -11.85
N GLU A 285 18.26 26.19 -11.65
CA GLU A 285 18.64 25.26 -12.71
C GLU A 285 17.54 24.23 -12.95
N GLU A 286 17.17 24.04 -14.22
CA GLU A 286 16.18 23.03 -14.59
C GLU A 286 16.75 21.63 -14.42
N THR A 287 16.03 20.77 -13.69
CA THR A 287 16.45 19.41 -13.36
C THR A 287 15.43 18.41 -13.90
N PRO A 288 15.80 17.53 -14.83
CA PRO A 288 14.92 16.47 -15.32
C PRO A 288 14.53 15.48 -14.22
N PHE A 289 13.32 14.93 -14.32
CA PHE A 289 12.85 13.85 -13.47
C PHE A 289 12.09 12.81 -14.31
N THR A 290 11.97 11.59 -13.80
CA THR A 290 11.46 10.45 -14.59
C THR A 290 10.27 9.75 -13.95
N SER A 291 9.82 10.16 -12.77
CA SER A 291 8.60 9.65 -12.13
C SER A 291 8.11 10.62 -11.06
N ILE A 292 6.83 10.53 -10.72
CA ILE A 292 6.18 11.34 -9.68
C ILE A 292 5.64 10.41 -8.61
N THR A 293 6.03 10.63 -7.36
CA THR A 293 5.37 10.03 -6.20
C THR A 293 4.43 11.07 -5.59
N TYR A 294 3.14 10.73 -5.53
CA TYR A 294 2.12 11.56 -4.90
C TYR A 294 2.04 11.21 -3.41
N ASN A 295 2.41 12.15 -2.55
CA ASN A 295 2.26 12.00 -1.10
C ASN A 295 0.94 12.64 -0.68
N ILE A 296 -0.04 11.81 -0.34
CA ILE A 296 -1.43 12.22 -0.11
C ILE A 296 -1.89 11.90 1.30
N THR A 297 -2.93 12.60 1.74
CA THR A 297 -3.76 12.23 2.88
C THR A 297 -5.19 12.01 2.38
N VAL A 298 -5.75 10.84 2.66
CA VAL A 298 -7.16 10.51 2.43
C VAL A 298 -7.91 10.65 3.75
N SER A 299 -9.09 11.28 3.70
CA SER A 299 -9.95 11.49 4.87
C SER A 299 -11.43 11.37 4.52
N GLY A 300 -12.25 10.94 5.47
CA GLY A 300 -13.69 10.79 5.25
C GLY A 300 -14.06 9.60 4.38
N LEU A 301 -13.22 8.58 4.33
CA LEU A 301 -13.46 7.35 3.58
C LEU A 301 -14.57 6.53 4.24
N GLU A 302 -15.72 6.52 3.58
CA GLU A 302 -16.78 5.56 3.83
C GLU A 302 -16.64 4.41 2.84
N LEU A 303 -16.51 3.19 3.37
CA LEU A 303 -16.47 1.97 2.60
C LEU A 303 -17.78 1.23 2.80
N ASP A 304 -18.47 0.91 1.70
CA ASP A 304 -19.65 0.07 1.74
C ASP A 304 -19.20 -1.35 2.15
N GLY A 305 -19.70 -1.82 3.29
CA GLY A 305 -19.50 -3.19 3.79
C GLY A 305 -20.49 -4.18 3.19
#